data_AF-A0A357R3R1-F1
#
_entry.id   AF-A0A357R3R1-F1
#
_cell.length_a   1.000
_cell.length_b   1.000
_cell.length_c   1.000
_cell.angle_alpha   90.00
_cell.angle_beta   90.00
_cell.angle_gamma   90.00
#
_symmetry.space_group_name_H-M   'P 1'
#
loop_
_entity.id
_entity.type
_entity.pdbx_description
1 polymer ?
#
loop_
_entity_poly.entity_id
_entity_poly.type
_entity_poly.pdbx_seq_one_letter_code
_entity_poly.pdbx_strand_id
1 'polypeptide(L)' 'DELYQQCLKEDVLITPGSFFAPSGLYDQWIRLSYAAAGEDEIIKGVKIMGRILKEKNAPHTIQPLL' A
#
# COMPACT_ATOMS: atom_id res chain seq x y z
N ASP A 1 -1.53 -10.33 1.14
CA ASP A 1 -1.47 -9.06 0.39
C ASP A 1 -0.32 -8.21 0.94
N GLU A 2 0.77 -8.09 0.19
CA GLU A 2 2.06 -7.56 0.69
C GLU A 2 2.00 -6.06 0.99
N LEU A 3 1.33 -5.29 0.12
CA LEU A 3 1.15 -3.84 0.29
C LEU A 3 0.35 -3.53 1.56
N TYR A 4 -0.71 -4.30 1.83
CA TYR A 4 -1.52 -4.16 3.04
C TYR A 4 -0.67 -4.37 4.31
N GLN A 5 0.16 -5.42 4.34
CA GLN A 5 1.00 -5.72 5.50
C GLN A 5 2.06 -4.63 5.74
N GLN A 6 2.63 -4.04 4.68
CA GLN A 6 3.59 -2.95 4.80
C GLN A 6 2.92 -1.65 5.28
N CYS A 7 1.75 -1.30 4.74
CA CYS A 7 1.00 -0.14 5.20
C CYS A 7 0.57 -0.28 6.67
N LEU A 8 0.09 -1.48 7.05
CA LEU A 8 -0.36 -1.75 8.42
C LEU A 8 0.79 -1.61 9.45
N LYS A 9 2.01 -2.00 9.09
CA LYS A 9 3.20 -1.82 9.94
C LYS A 9 3.56 -0.36 10.21
N GLU A 10 3.04 0.55 9.39
CA GLU A 10 3.30 1.99 9.47
C GLU A 10 2.05 2.79 9.81
N ASP A 11 1.08 2.14 10.46
CA ASP A 11 -0.18 2.74 10.91
C ASP A 11 -1.03 3.35 9.77
N VAL A 12 -0.98 2.75 8.58
CA VAL A 12 -1.85 3.09 7.44
C VAL A 12 -2.73 1.90 7.09
N LEU A 13 -4.05 2.05 7.31
CA LEU A 13 -5.02 1.03 6.95
C LEU A 13 -5.51 1.20 5.51
N ILE A 14 -5.40 0.14 4.71
CA ILE A 14 -5.99 0.05 3.36
C ILE A 14 -6.91 -1.17 3.30
N THR A 15 -7.85 -1.20 2.34
CA THR A 15 -8.67 -2.39 2.08
C THR A 15 -8.21 -3.06 0.77
N PRO A 16 -7.70 -4.31 0.81
CA PRO A 16 -7.47 -5.12 -0.38
C PRO A 16 -8.69 -5.26 -1.28
N GLY A 17 -8.50 -5.18 -2.60
CA GLY A 17 -9.57 -5.36 -3.60
C GLY A 17 -10.15 -6.78 -3.61
N SER A 18 -9.36 -7.78 -3.19
CA SER A 18 -9.77 -9.18 -3.05
C SER A 18 -10.99 -9.38 -2.13
N PHE A 19 -11.27 -8.45 -1.22
CA PHE A 19 -12.46 -8.49 -0.37
C PHE A 19 -13.78 -8.22 -1.12
N PHE A 20 -13.71 -7.72 -2.36
CA PHE A 20 -14.88 -7.32 -3.15
C PHE A 20 -15.25 -8.30 -4.27
N ALA A 21 -14.37 -9.26 -4.60
CA ALA A 21 -14.64 -10.25 -5.64
C ALA A 21 -13.98 -11.59 -5.32
N PRO A 22 -14.74 -12.67 -5.05
CA PRO A 22 -14.19 -14.00 -4.81
C PRO A 22 -13.41 -14.58 -6.00
N SER A 23 -13.64 -14.05 -7.20
CA SER A 23 -12.99 -14.49 -8.43
C SER A 23 -11.52 -14.05 -8.57
N GLY A 24 -11.02 -13.21 -7.65
CA GLY A 24 -9.68 -12.60 -7.77
C GLY A 24 -9.60 -11.45 -8.79
N LEU A 25 -10.74 -11.02 -9.35
CA LEU A 25 -10.82 -9.93 -10.34
C LEU A 25 -10.14 -8.64 -9.86
N TYR A 26 -10.10 -8.42 -8.55
CA TYR A 26 -9.59 -7.18 -7.94
C TYR A 26 -8.33 -7.38 -7.08
N ASP A 27 -7.56 -8.45 -7.30
CA ASP A 27 -6.37 -8.74 -6.48
C ASP A 27 -5.24 -7.70 -6.60
N GLN A 28 -5.21 -6.91 -7.68
CA GLN A 28 -4.25 -5.81 -7.89
C GLN A 28 -4.81 -4.42 -7.54
N TRP A 29 -6.00 -4.35 -6.95
CA TRP A 29 -6.68 -3.10 -6.64
C TRP A 29 -6.78 -2.92 -5.12
N ILE A 30 -6.92 -1.67 -4.70
CA ILE A 30 -7.17 -1.30 -3.30
C ILE A 30 -8.32 -0.31 -3.23
N ARG A 31 -9.06 -0.32 -2.12
CA ARG A 31 -10.03 0.73 -1.79
C ARG A 31 -9.47 1.63 -0.70
N LEU A 32 -9.57 2.94 -0.93
CA LEU A 32 -9.28 3.98 0.04
C LEU A 32 -10.57 4.70 0.42
N SER A 33 -10.68 5.08 1.70
CA SER A 33 -11.75 5.93 2.20
C SER A 33 -11.13 7.14 2.89
N TYR A 34 -11.68 8.32 2.64
CA TYR A 34 -11.30 9.57 3.28
C TYR A 34 -12.37 10.03 4.29
N ALA A 35 -13.42 9.23 4.52
CA ALA A 35 -14.58 9.66 5.32
C ALA A 35 -14.28 9.84 6.81
N ALA A 36 -13.25 9.19 7.34
CA ALA A 36 -12.90 9.16 8.76
C ALA A 36 -11.49 9.69 9.06
N ALA A 37 -10.82 10.28 8.08
CA ALA A 37 -9.46 10.81 8.21
C ALA A 37 -9.47 12.32 7.98
N GLY A 38 -8.78 13.08 8.83
CA GLY A 38 -8.53 14.51 8.63
C GLY A 38 -7.51 14.77 7.52
N GLU A 39 -7.42 16.02 7.06
CA GLU A 39 -6.52 16.41 5.98
C GLU A 39 -5.05 16.03 6.26
N ASP A 40 -4.55 16.31 7.46
CA ASP A 40 -3.18 15.98 7.86
C ASP A 40 -2.92 14.46 7.87
N GLU A 41 -3.91 13.67 8.30
CA GLU A 41 -3.84 12.21 8.32
C GLU A 41 -3.85 11.64 6.90
N ILE A 42 -4.67 12.22 6.01
CA ILE A 42 -4.69 11.87 4.58
C ILE A 42 -3.32 12.16 3.95
N ILE A 43 -2.76 13.35 4.16
CA ILE A 43 -1.45 13.74 3.63
C ILE A 43 -0.36 12.80 4.15
N LYS A 44 -0.34 12.52 5.46
CA LYS A 44 0.61 11.60 6.08
C LYS A 44 0.48 10.18 5.50
N GLY A 45 -0.74 9.64 5.45
CA GLY A 45 -1.01 8.30 4.95
C GLY A 45 -0.63 8.13 3.48
N VAL A 46 -0.98 9.09 2.62
CA VAL A 46 -0.61 9.06 1.20
C VAL A 46 0.91 9.14 1.00
N LYS A 47 1.63 9.95 1.80
CA LYS A 47 3.11 9.99 1.75
C LYS A 47 3.74 8.65 2.13
N ILE A 48 3.25 8.00 3.19
CA ILE A 48 3.73 6.68 3.63
C ILE A 48 3.48 5.63 2.53
N MET A 49 2.24 5.54 2.01
CA MET A 49 1.92 4.62 0.91
C MET A 49 2.79 4.87 -0.32
N GLY A 50 2.98 6.14 -0.70
CA GLY A 50 3.81 6.52 -1.84
C GLY A 50 5.27 6.10 -1.67
N ARG A 51 5.83 6.17 -0.46
CA ARG A 51 7.18 5.68 -0.17
C ARG A 51 7.25 4.15 -0.27
N ILE A 52 6.32 3.43 0.36
CA ILE A 52 6.24 1.96 0.31
C ILE A 52 6.16 1.46 -1.15
N LEU A 53 5.30 2.07 -1.97
CA LEU A 53 5.15 1.72 -3.38
C LEU A 53 6.43 1.98 -4.19
N LYS A 54 7.16 3.05 -3.90
CA LYS A 54 8.45 3.33 -4.55
C LYS A 54 9.50 2.28 -4.17
N GLU A 55 9.58 1.92 -2.89
CA GLU A 55 10.52 0.90 -2.40
C GLU A 55 10.24 -0.48 -3.01
N LYS A 56 8.95 -0.88 -3.11
CA LYS A 56 8.58 -2.14 -3.77
C LYS A 56 8.90 -2.19 -5.26
N ASN A 57 8.75 -1.06 -5.96
CA ASN A 57 8.97 -0.98 -7.40
C ASN A 57 10.40 -0.53 -7.75
N ALA A 58 11.25 -0.28 -6.74
CA ALA A 58 12.64 0.06 -6.98
C ALA A 58 13.31 -1.14 -7.66
N PRO A 59 14.10 -0.92 -8.73
CA PRO A 59 14.86 -1.99 -9.33
C PRO A 59 15.75 -2.61 -8.24
N HIS A 60 15.68 -3.94 -8.09
CA HIS A 60 16.61 -4.66 -7.23
C HIS A 60 18.01 -4.48 -7.83
N THR A 61 18.75 -3.50 -7.32
CA THR A 61 20.17 -3.35 -7.65
C THR A 61 20.86 -4.60 -7.13
N ILE A 62 21.30 -5.46 -8.05
CA ILE A 62 22.15 -6.60 -7.75
C ILE A 62 23.36 -6.03 -7.01
N GLN A 63 23.51 -6.37 -5.73
CA GLN A 63 24.76 -6.07 -5.02
C GLN A 63 25.90 -6.71 -5.82
N PRO A 64 27.01 -6.00 -6.11
CA PRO A 64 28.17 -6.65 -6.67
C PRO A 64 28.61 -7.71 -5.65
N LEU A 65 28.74 -8.97 -6.10
CA LEU A 65 29.40 -10.00 -5.30
C LEU A 65 30.80 -9.48 -4.98
N LEU A 66 31.05 -9.23 -3.69
CA LEU A 66 32.40 -9.13 -3.13
C LEU A 66 33.02 -10.53 -3.06
#